data_AF-A0A2Z5MUF9-F1
#
_entry.id   AF-A0A2Z5MUF9-F1
#
_cell.length_a   1.000
_cell.length_b   1.000
_cell.length_c   1.000
_cell.angle_alpha   90.00
_cell.angle_beta   90.00
_cell.angle_gamma   90.00
#
_symmetry.space_group_name_H-M   'P 1'
#
loop_
_entity.id
_entity.type
_entity.pdbx_description
1 polymer ?
#
loop_
_entity_poly.entity_id
_entity_poly.type
_entity_poly.pdbx_seq_one_letter_code
_entity_poly.pdbx_strand_id
1 'polypeptide(L)'
;MTASSSAFPLPGVPAADHAAPVARLAAADATVRRIALLELADLEAPELVPSFVAALRDDPSADVRSEAARVLDAWEQPDVVDALCHALLDPDDGVRTTAAQSLSELKNAASGAVLCRWADRPEPFVRGAVLRGLRELRDPDAFAPALRALDASAAAIRAEAVVVLGWLKDGRALPPLARVATTDADADVRRAAVGAIGFAAAGDTTVVTALLAALRDVEWQVREEAAATLGKLRAAVARDPLVAALDDDYWQVRVRAVRALGQLRDAAAASAVVALLSHAISNLRKEAALALGELRDRATLPALHDALDDRDPEVRKAVRIAIGQIDEAPR
;
A
#
# COMPACT_ATOMS: atom_id res chain seq x y z
N MET A 1 56.67 -30.74 -45.56
CA MET A 1 55.19 -30.72 -45.61
C MET A 1 54.69 -30.27 -44.25
N THR A 2 54.05 -29.09 -44.23
CA THR A 2 53.03 -28.61 -43.28
C THR A 2 53.26 -28.82 -41.78
N ALA A 3 53.86 -27.82 -41.12
CA ALA A 3 53.59 -27.55 -39.70
C ALA A 3 52.37 -26.62 -39.63
N SER A 4 51.26 -27.15 -39.12
CA SER A 4 50.03 -26.41 -38.88
C SER A 4 50.23 -25.34 -37.81
N SER A 5 49.88 -24.11 -38.16
CA SER A 5 49.70 -22.99 -37.25
C SER A 5 48.48 -23.24 -36.37
N SER A 6 48.69 -23.50 -35.09
CA SER A 6 47.67 -23.35 -34.05
C SER A 6 47.89 -21.99 -33.38
N ALA A 7 47.31 -20.94 -33.97
CA ALA A 7 47.20 -19.66 -33.29
C ALA A 7 46.16 -19.80 -32.16
N PHE A 8 46.65 -19.80 -30.92
CA PHE A 8 45.83 -19.45 -29.76
C PHE A 8 45.29 -18.02 -29.95
N PRO A 9 43.99 -17.75 -29.76
CA PRO A 9 43.53 -16.38 -29.62
C PRO A 9 44.07 -15.82 -28.30
N LEU A 10 44.71 -14.66 -28.37
CA LEU A 10 45.10 -13.86 -27.22
C LEU A 10 43.84 -13.45 -26.41
N PRO A 11 43.94 -13.32 -25.07
CA PRO A 11 42.85 -12.77 -24.27
C PRO A 11 42.76 -11.26 -24.54
N GLY A 12 41.68 -10.84 -25.17
CA GLY A 12 41.44 -9.44 -25.53
C GLY A 12 40.61 -9.29 -26.79
N VAL A 13 39.27 -9.35 -26.64
CA VAL A 13 38.27 -9.01 -27.66
C VAL A 13 37.12 -8.31 -26.94
N PRO A 14 36.59 -7.20 -27.50
CA PRO A 14 37.01 -5.81 -27.31
C PRO A 14 36.25 -5.12 -26.16
N ALA A 15 36.71 -3.94 -25.71
CA ALA A 15 35.82 -3.02 -25.01
C ALA A 15 34.57 -2.81 -25.88
N ALA A 16 33.38 -3.03 -25.33
CA ALA A 16 32.14 -2.83 -26.06
C ALA A 16 32.13 -1.41 -26.66
N ASP A 17 31.85 -1.30 -27.95
CA ASP A 17 31.95 -0.05 -28.73
C ASP A 17 30.78 0.90 -28.38
N HIS A 18 30.78 1.38 -27.15
CA HIS A 18 29.85 2.40 -26.65
C HIS A 18 30.13 3.78 -27.25
N ALA A 19 31.25 3.96 -27.98
CA ALA A 19 31.70 5.26 -28.44
C ALA A 19 30.69 5.92 -29.40
N ALA A 20 30.08 5.14 -30.30
CA ALA A 20 29.11 5.65 -31.27
C ALA A 20 27.78 6.08 -30.61
N PRO A 21 27.15 5.29 -29.72
CA PRO A 21 26.01 5.76 -28.91
C PRO A 21 26.35 6.90 -27.96
N VAL A 22 27.48 6.87 -27.24
CA VAL A 22 27.89 7.96 -26.34
C VAL A 22 28.08 9.28 -27.09
N ALA A 23 28.68 9.25 -28.28
CA ALA A 23 28.84 10.46 -29.11
C ALA A 23 27.49 11.09 -29.50
N ARG A 24 26.44 10.27 -29.68
CA ARG A 24 25.08 10.76 -30.00
C ARG A 24 24.41 11.47 -28.84
N LEU A 25 24.87 11.31 -27.59
CA LEU A 25 24.38 12.11 -26.46
C LEU A 25 24.72 13.60 -26.60
N ALA A 26 25.68 13.98 -27.44
CA ALA A 26 25.98 15.38 -27.76
C ALA A 26 25.27 15.90 -29.02
N ALA A 27 24.36 15.11 -29.63
CA ALA A 27 23.67 15.51 -30.85
C ALA A 27 22.76 16.72 -30.61
N ALA A 28 22.62 17.59 -31.63
CA ALA A 28 21.72 18.75 -31.55
C ALA A 28 20.23 18.33 -31.43
N ASP A 29 19.85 17.22 -32.07
CA ASP A 29 18.48 16.68 -32.05
C ASP A 29 18.21 15.89 -30.76
N ALA A 30 17.19 16.32 -30.02
CA ALA A 30 16.75 15.66 -28.78
C ALA A 30 16.29 14.22 -29.00
N THR A 31 15.69 13.90 -30.15
CA THR A 31 15.27 12.53 -30.47
C THR A 31 16.46 11.61 -30.64
N VAL A 32 17.55 12.10 -31.24
CA VAL A 32 18.79 11.34 -31.38
C VAL A 32 19.42 11.07 -30.01
N ARG A 33 19.46 12.07 -29.13
CA ARG A 33 19.96 11.90 -27.76
C ARG A 33 19.11 10.91 -26.96
N ARG A 34 17.77 11.01 -27.06
CA ARG A 34 16.83 10.09 -26.39
C ARG A 34 17.02 8.64 -26.84
N ILE A 35 17.10 8.40 -28.15
CA ILE A 35 17.34 7.05 -28.69
C ILE A 35 18.71 6.52 -28.24
N ALA A 36 19.73 7.38 -28.19
CA ALA A 36 21.04 6.98 -27.69
C ALA A 36 21.01 6.56 -26.20
N LEU A 37 20.20 7.20 -25.36
CA LEU A 37 20.01 6.77 -23.96
C LEU A 37 19.42 5.36 -23.88
N LEU A 38 18.38 5.06 -24.67
CA LEU A 38 17.77 3.72 -24.71
C LEU A 38 18.77 2.65 -25.16
N GLU A 39 19.48 2.91 -26.25
CA GLU A 39 20.48 1.96 -26.75
C GLU A 39 21.64 1.74 -25.78
N LEU A 40 22.02 2.77 -25.01
CA LEU A 40 23.02 2.67 -23.96
C LEU A 40 22.51 1.92 -22.72
N ALA A 41 21.22 2.07 -22.39
CA ALA A 41 20.59 1.39 -21.27
C ALA A 41 20.55 -0.13 -21.46
N ASP A 42 20.29 -0.61 -22.69
CA ASP A 42 20.29 -2.03 -23.07
C ASP A 42 21.65 -2.72 -22.83
N LEU A 43 22.71 -1.95 -22.65
CA LEU A 43 24.06 -2.46 -22.41
C LEU A 43 24.31 -2.76 -20.93
N GLU A 44 23.46 -2.25 -20.03
CA GLU A 44 23.53 -2.46 -18.57
C GLU A 44 24.93 -2.21 -17.98
N ALA A 45 25.67 -1.24 -18.54
CA ALA A 45 27.07 -0.99 -18.19
C ALA A 45 27.19 0.13 -17.12
N PRO A 46 27.70 -0.16 -15.90
CA PRO A 46 27.74 0.80 -14.80
C PRO A 46 28.56 2.08 -15.09
N GLU A 47 29.56 1.99 -15.96
CA GLU A 47 30.38 3.12 -16.40
C GLU A 47 29.58 4.17 -17.19
N LEU A 48 28.38 3.83 -17.67
CA LEU A 48 27.49 4.75 -18.39
C LEU A 48 26.60 5.57 -17.46
N VAL A 49 26.46 5.18 -16.19
CA VAL A 49 25.62 5.86 -15.18
C VAL A 49 25.90 7.37 -15.10
N PRO A 50 27.16 7.84 -15.07
CA PRO A 50 27.43 9.28 -15.08
C PRO A 50 26.86 10.02 -16.30
N SER A 51 26.78 9.36 -17.45
CA SER A 51 26.20 9.93 -18.68
C SER A 51 24.68 10.07 -18.58
N PHE A 52 24.02 9.07 -18.00
CA PHE A 52 22.57 9.13 -17.73
C PHE A 52 22.24 10.19 -16.68
N VAL A 53 23.03 10.29 -15.60
CA VAL A 53 22.88 11.33 -14.57
C VAL A 53 23.09 12.73 -15.17
N ALA A 54 24.09 12.92 -16.02
CA ALA A 54 24.31 14.19 -16.72
C ALA A 54 23.13 14.54 -17.65
N ALA A 55 22.63 13.57 -18.42
CA ALA A 55 21.47 13.78 -19.28
C ALA A 55 20.21 14.15 -18.48
N LEU A 56 20.00 13.52 -17.31
CA LEU A 56 18.89 13.85 -16.42
C LEU A 56 18.99 15.28 -15.86
N ARG A 57 20.20 15.74 -15.53
CA ARG A 57 20.39 17.06 -14.88
C ARG A 57 20.43 18.21 -15.87
N ASP A 58 21.12 18.02 -16.99
CA ASP A 58 21.62 19.13 -17.80
C ASP A 58 21.01 19.19 -19.21
N ASP A 59 20.28 18.16 -19.66
CA ASP A 59 19.73 18.16 -21.01
C ASP A 59 18.63 19.23 -21.19
N PRO A 60 18.67 20.06 -22.24
CA PRO A 60 17.66 21.10 -22.46
C PRO A 60 16.27 20.53 -22.78
N SER A 61 16.18 19.29 -23.29
CA SER A 61 14.92 18.65 -23.66
C SER A 61 14.33 17.86 -22.49
N ALA A 62 13.08 18.16 -22.14
CA ALA A 62 12.33 17.40 -21.15
C ALA A 62 12.17 15.92 -21.55
N ASP A 63 12.02 15.61 -22.84
CA ASP A 63 11.92 14.22 -23.32
C ASP A 63 13.19 13.42 -23.02
N VAL A 64 14.37 14.05 -23.17
CA VAL A 64 15.65 13.40 -22.88
C VAL A 64 15.85 13.26 -21.37
N ARG A 65 15.51 14.29 -20.58
CA ARG A 65 15.57 14.19 -19.11
C ARG A 65 14.62 13.12 -18.57
N SER A 66 13.41 13.02 -19.12
CA SER A 66 12.44 11.99 -18.74
C SER A 66 12.95 10.59 -19.10
N GLU A 67 13.53 10.41 -20.29
CA GLU A 67 14.16 9.14 -20.66
C GLU A 67 15.34 8.81 -19.74
N ALA A 68 16.19 9.79 -19.41
CA ALA A 68 17.29 9.62 -18.48
C ALA A 68 16.80 9.18 -17.08
N ALA A 69 15.71 9.78 -16.57
CA ALA A 69 15.10 9.36 -15.32
C ALA A 69 14.57 7.92 -15.36
N ARG A 70 14.03 7.49 -16.52
CA ARG A 70 13.53 6.13 -16.72
C ARG A 70 14.67 5.13 -16.71
N VAL A 71 15.68 5.29 -17.56
CA VAL A 71 16.81 4.35 -17.64
C VAL A 71 17.61 4.24 -16.35
N LEU A 72 17.53 5.27 -15.49
CA LEU A 72 18.16 5.27 -14.17
C LEU A 72 17.43 4.42 -13.12
N ASP A 73 16.21 3.92 -13.38
CA ASP A 73 15.46 3.05 -12.46
C ASP A 73 16.19 1.74 -12.13
N ALA A 74 17.00 1.23 -13.06
CA ALA A 74 17.82 0.04 -12.92
C ALA A 74 19.03 0.23 -11.97
N TRP A 75 19.30 1.45 -11.54
CA TRP A 75 20.51 1.82 -10.82
C TRP A 75 20.20 2.45 -9.46
N GLU A 76 20.59 1.77 -8.37
CA GLU A 76 20.28 2.19 -7.00
C GLU A 76 21.49 2.76 -6.24
N GLN A 77 22.46 3.32 -6.96
CA GLN A 77 23.63 3.95 -6.35
C GLN A 77 23.22 5.29 -5.70
N PRO A 78 23.82 5.71 -4.58
CA PRO A 78 23.37 6.89 -3.85
C PRO A 78 23.32 8.19 -4.68
N ASP A 79 24.23 8.36 -5.63
CA ASP A 79 24.29 9.49 -6.55
C ASP A 79 23.18 9.46 -7.62
N VAL A 80 22.79 8.26 -8.07
CA VAL A 80 21.62 8.07 -8.96
C VAL A 80 20.33 8.41 -8.22
N VAL A 81 20.13 7.85 -7.02
CA VAL A 81 18.93 8.14 -6.21
C VAL A 81 18.84 9.63 -5.91
N ASP A 82 19.98 10.27 -5.60
CA ASP A 82 20.00 11.71 -5.35
C ASP A 82 19.73 12.54 -6.63
N ALA A 83 20.18 12.09 -7.80
CA ALA A 83 19.83 12.69 -9.09
C ALA A 83 18.33 12.57 -9.41
N LEU A 84 17.73 11.39 -9.18
CA LEU A 84 16.29 11.19 -9.33
C LEU A 84 15.49 12.06 -8.35
N CYS A 85 15.96 12.22 -7.12
CA CYS A 85 15.37 13.15 -6.17
C CYS A 85 15.43 14.61 -6.65
N HIS A 86 16.55 15.06 -7.21
CA HIS A 86 16.64 16.39 -7.82
C HIS A 86 15.67 16.55 -9.00
N ALA A 87 15.46 15.51 -9.80
CA ALA A 87 14.51 15.53 -10.91
C ALA A 87 13.05 15.66 -10.47
N LEU A 88 12.73 15.45 -9.18
CA LEU A 88 11.41 15.80 -8.63
C LEU A 88 11.15 17.31 -8.57
N LEU A 89 12.19 18.14 -8.77
CA LEU A 89 12.10 19.60 -8.85
C LEU A 89 12.09 20.11 -10.30
N ASP A 90 12.06 19.21 -11.29
CA ASP A 90 12.10 19.59 -12.70
C ASP A 90 10.89 20.47 -13.09
N PRO A 91 11.07 21.52 -13.90
CA PRO A 91 9.97 22.33 -14.39
C PRO A 91 8.96 21.54 -15.23
N ASP A 92 9.37 20.44 -15.85
CA ASP A 92 8.50 19.58 -16.65
C ASP A 92 7.81 18.49 -15.81
N ASP A 93 6.49 18.40 -15.95
CA ASP A 93 5.65 17.46 -15.22
C ASP A 93 5.94 15.99 -15.57
N GLY A 94 6.32 15.72 -16.83
CA GLY A 94 6.66 14.39 -17.30
C GLY A 94 7.96 13.88 -16.68
N VAL A 95 8.98 14.74 -16.60
CA VAL A 95 10.24 14.43 -15.91
C VAL A 95 10.00 14.14 -14.43
N ARG A 96 9.26 15.03 -13.73
CA ARG A 96 8.93 14.84 -12.31
C ARG A 96 8.18 13.54 -12.05
N THR A 97 7.20 13.21 -12.89
CA THR A 97 6.40 12.00 -12.75
C THR A 97 7.24 10.75 -13.01
N THR A 98 8.11 10.78 -14.02
CA THR A 98 9.02 9.67 -14.33
C THR A 98 10.00 9.44 -13.18
N ALA A 99 10.63 10.50 -12.67
CA ALA A 99 11.52 10.40 -11.51
C ALA A 99 10.80 9.84 -10.27
N ALA A 100 9.57 10.29 -10.00
CA ALA A 100 8.78 9.76 -8.90
C ALA A 100 8.43 8.26 -9.07
N GLN A 101 8.18 7.82 -10.30
CA GLN A 101 7.97 6.40 -10.62
C GLN A 101 9.26 5.60 -10.39
N SER A 102 10.40 6.04 -10.93
CA SER A 102 11.68 5.35 -10.74
C SER A 102 12.05 5.23 -9.26
N LEU A 103 11.85 6.28 -8.46
CA LEU A 103 12.08 6.23 -7.00
C LEU A 103 11.14 5.26 -6.26
N SER A 104 9.97 4.95 -6.82
CA SER A 104 9.04 3.96 -6.24
C SER A 104 9.41 2.51 -6.60
N GLU A 105 10.36 2.30 -7.51
CA GLU A 105 10.79 0.96 -7.92
C GLU A 105 12.08 0.50 -7.23
N LEU A 106 12.65 1.37 -6.37
CA LEU A 106 13.82 1.07 -5.57
C LEU A 106 13.59 -0.13 -4.64
N LYS A 107 14.59 -1.02 -4.55
CA LYS A 107 14.56 -2.25 -3.75
C LYS A 107 15.70 -2.32 -2.75
N ASN A 108 16.75 -1.52 -2.94
CA ASN A 108 17.91 -1.48 -2.06
C ASN A 108 17.62 -0.58 -0.85
N ALA A 109 17.65 -1.18 0.34
CA ALA A 109 17.46 -0.45 1.60
C ALA A 109 18.44 0.72 1.79
N ALA A 110 19.65 0.66 1.21
CA ALA A 110 20.62 1.76 1.27
C ALA A 110 20.11 3.05 0.60
N SER A 111 19.19 2.94 -0.36
CA SER A 111 18.54 4.09 -1.01
C SER A 111 17.68 4.89 -0.03
N GLY A 112 17.21 4.27 1.06
CA GLY A 112 16.38 4.90 2.07
C GLY A 112 17.09 6.03 2.81
N ALA A 113 18.40 5.90 3.05
CA ALA A 113 19.22 6.95 3.63
C ALA A 113 19.24 8.22 2.76
N VAL A 114 19.26 8.07 1.43
CA VAL A 114 19.20 9.20 0.49
C VAL A 114 17.82 9.82 0.53
N LEU A 115 16.76 9.02 0.38
CA LEU A 115 15.38 9.49 0.42
C LEU A 115 15.04 10.23 1.73
N CYS A 116 15.53 9.76 2.88
CA CYS A 116 15.30 10.42 4.16
C CYS A 116 15.83 11.87 4.20
N ARG A 117 16.92 12.19 3.48
CA ARG A 117 17.43 13.57 3.37
C ARG A 117 16.47 14.49 2.61
N TRP A 118 15.61 13.92 1.77
CA TRP A 118 14.64 14.64 0.93
C TRP A 118 13.23 14.69 1.52
N ALA A 119 12.96 13.97 2.61
CA ALA A 119 11.61 13.82 3.15
C ALA A 119 11.03 15.10 3.79
N ASP A 120 11.89 16.04 4.20
CA ASP A 120 11.49 17.33 4.79
C ASP A 120 11.51 18.50 3.79
N ARG A 121 11.70 18.24 2.50
CA ARG A 121 11.64 19.26 1.44
C ARG A 121 10.29 20.01 1.47
N PRO A 122 10.23 21.32 1.20
CA PRO A 122 8.96 22.06 1.29
C PRO A 122 7.95 21.70 0.19
N GLU A 123 8.41 21.20 -0.96
CA GLU A 123 7.58 20.96 -2.13
C GLU A 123 6.66 19.73 -1.93
N PRO A 124 5.32 19.87 -1.99
CA PRO A 124 4.40 18.75 -1.72
C PRO A 124 4.60 17.53 -2.61
N PHE A 125 4.89 17.76 -3.89
CA PHE A 125 5.14 16.69 -4.86
C PHE A 125 6.38 15.88 -4.48
N VAL A 126 7.48 16.57 -4.13
CA VAL A 126 8.74 15.95 -3.72
C VAL A 126 8.51 15.09 -2.47
N ARG A 127 7.90 15.65 -1.43
CA ARG A 127 7.60 14.91 -0.19
C ARG A 127 6.76 13.67 -0.45
N GLY A 128 5.71 13.79 -1.26
CA GLY A 128 4.84 12.66 -1.60
C GLY A 128 5.59 11.55 -2.34
N ALA A 129 6.38 11.90 -3.35
CA ALA A 129 7.19 10.94 -4.10
C ALA A 129 8.24 10.24 -3.21
N VAL A 130 8.92 11.00 -2.35
CA VAL A 130 9.91 10.48 -1.41
C VAL A 130 9.29 9.53 -0.39
N LEU A 131 8.13 9.88 0.20
CA LEU A 131 7.43 8.99 1.13
C LEU A 131 6.97 7.69 0.44
N ARG A 132 6.52 7.75 -0.82
CA ARG A 132 6.21 6.55 -1.61
C ARG A 132 7.44 5.66 -1.82
N GLY A 133 8.58 6.23 -2.18
CA GLY A 133 9.83 5.47 -2.29
C GLY A 133 10.23 4.82 -0.97
N LEU A 134 10.17 5.57 0.14
CA LEU A 134 10.49 5.07 1.48
C LEU A 134 9.56 3.92 1.91
N ARG A 135 8.27 3.96 1.52
CA ARG A 135 7.31 2.89 1.78
C ARG A 135 7.78 1.55 1.19
N GLU A 136 8.24 1.55 -0.06
CA GLU A 136 8.65 0.31 -0.75
C GLU A 136 9.90 -0.30 -0.13
N LEU A 137 10.83 0.55 0.31
CA LEU A 137 12.06 0.13 0.99
C LEU A 137 11.83 -0.40 2.40
N ARG A 138 10.73 0.02 3.05
CA ARG A 138 10.41 -0.28 4.46
C ARG A 138 11.57 0.06 5.40
N ASP A 139 12.28 1.13 5.09
CA ASP A 139 13.43 1.61 5.85
C ASP A 139 12.96 2.10 7.25
N PRO A 140 13.46 1.52 8.37
CA PRO A 140 13.13 2.00 9.71
C PRO A 140 13.43 3.49 9.93
N ASP A 141 14.42 4.06 9.24
CA ASP A 141 14.77 5.48 9.37
C ASP A 141 13.70 6.41 8.76
N ALA A 142 12.81 5.87 7.92
CA ALA A 142 11.63 6.58 7.41
C ALA A 142 10.60 6.91 8.50
N PHE A 143 10.69 6.29 9.68
CA PHE A 143 9.76 6.53 10.78
C PHE A 143 9.71 8.01 11.18
N ALA A 144 10.86 8.65 11.41
CA ALA A 144 10.89 10.02 11.92
C ALA A 144 10.39 11.05 10.88
N PRO A 145 10.78 10.98 9.60
CA PRO A 145 10.17 11.82 8.57
C PRO A 145 8.68 11.59 8.36
N ALA A 146 8.23 10.32 8.36
CA ALA A 146 6.80 10.01 8.22
C ALA A 146 5.99 10.55 9.40
N LEU A 147 6.51 10.44 10.63
CA LEU A 147 5.86 11.01 11.81
C LEU A 147 5.66 12.52 11.70
N ARG A 148 6.68 13.26 11.24
CA ARG A 148 6.56 14.72 10.98
C ARG A 148 5.56 15.02 9.86
N ALA A 149 5.50 14.16 8.85
CA ALA A 149 4.61 14.33 7.71
C ALA A 149 3.12 14.12 8.04
N LEU A 150 2.78 13.55 9.20
CA LEU A 150 1.39 13.51 9.69
C LEU A 150 0.81 14.91 9.97
N ASP A 151 1.64 15.93 10.22
CA ASP A 151 1.18 17.30 10.46
C ASP A 151 1.28 18.18 9.18
N ALA A 152 1.47 17.57 8.00
CA ALA A 152 1.54 18.30 6.75
C ALA A 152 0.21 18.99 6.39
N SER A 153 0.27 20.18 5.79
CA SER A 153 -0.91 20.91 5.34
C SER A 153 -1.70 20.16 4.26
N ALA A 154 -1.01 19.51 3.34
CA ALA A 154 -1.63 18.74 2.25
C ALA A 154 -2.06 17.34 2.71
N ALA A 155 -3.33 17.00 2.50
CA ALA A 155 -3.90 15.69 2.86
C ALA A 155 -3.18 14.52 2.19
N ALA A 156 -2.78 14.68 0.92
CA ALA A 156 -2.02 13.66 0.19
C ALA A 156 -0.71 13.26 0.91
N ILE A 157 0.00 14.22 1.51
CA ILE A 157 1.25 13.94 2.25
C ILE A 157 0.95 13.21 3.55
N ARG A 158 -0.11 13.63 4.27
CA ARG A 158 -0.54 12.95 5.50
C ARG A 158 -0.96 11.51 5.21
N ALA A 159 -1.65 11.27 4.11
CA ALA A 159 -2.02 9.93 3.66
C ALA A 159 -0.78 9.05 3.39
N GLU A 160 0.21 9.55 2.64
CA GLU A 160 1.45 8.80 2.38
C GLU A 160 2.22 8.52 3.69
N ALA A 161 2.26 9.49 4.60
CA ALA A 161 2.88 9.33 5.92
C ALA A 161 2.21 8.22 6.75
N VAL A 162 0.86 8.19 6.77
CA VAL A 162 0.08 7.11 7.41
C VAL A 162 0.44 5.76 6.81
N VAL A 163 0.53 5.68 5.48
CA VAL A 163 0.86 4.43 4.79
C VAL A 163 2.28 3.96 5.11
N VAL A 164 3.27 4.85 5.11
CA VAL A 164 4.65 4.51 5.52
C VAL A 164 4.67 3.94 6.93
N LEU A 165 4.06 4.63 7.90
CA LEU A 165 4.02 4.18 9.30
C LEU A 165 3.28 2.84 9.45
N GLY A 166 2.18 2.63 8.71
CA GLY A 166 1.43 1.38 8.69
C GLY A 166 2.22 0.20 8.12
N TRP A 167 3.09 0.43 7.14
CA TRP A 167 3.99 -0.61 6.60
C TRP A 167 5.16 -0.92 7.53
N LEU A 168 5.73 0.09 8.20
CA LEU A 168 6.79 -0.10 9.18
C LEU A 168 6.31 -0.89 10.41
N LYS A 169 5.03 -0.77 10.78
CA LYS A 169 4.40 -1.45 11.93
C LYS A 169 5.16 -1.22 13.25
N ASP A 170 5.78 -0.06 13.39
CA ASP A 170 6.40 0.35 14.64
C ASP A 170 5.31 0.83 15.63
N GLY A 171 5.23 0.19 16.80
CA GLY A 171 4.24 0.49 17.83
C GLY A 171 4.27 1.94 18.31
N ARG A 172 5.40 2.65 18.17
CA ARG A 172 5.51 4.09 18.48
C ARG A 172 4.59 4.95 17.61
N ALA A 173 4.16 4.46 16.44
CA ALA A 173 3.22 5.14 15.56
C ALA A 173 1.75 4.97 15.99
N LEU A 174 1.41 4.05 16.90
CA LEU A 174 0.01 3.78 17.24
C LEU A 174 -0.72 4.99 17.86
N PRO A 175 -0.17 5.68 18.88
CA PRO A 175 -0.83 6.89 19.40
C PRO A 175 -1.03 8.02 18.37
N PRO A 176 -0.04 8.42 17.55
CA PRO A 176 -0.25 9.47 16.56
C PRO A 176 -1.18 9.03 15.42
N LEU A 177 -1.13 7.77 14.96
CA LEU A 177 -2.08 7.26 13.96
C LEU A 177 -3.51 7.18 14.51
N ALA A 178 -3.70 6.80 15.78
CA ALA A 178 -5.00 6.82 16.46
C ALA A 178 -5.58 8.24 16.56
N ARG A 179 -4.73 9.24 16.80
CA ARG A 179 -5.13 10.66 16.72
C ARG A 179 -5.56 11.02 15.30
N VAL A 180 -4.79 10.68 14.28
CA VAL A 180 -5.12 10.97 12.87
C VAL A 180 -6.44 10.32 12.48
N ALA A 181 -6.66 9.05 12.84
CA ALA A 181 -7.89 8.30 12.56
C ALA A 181 -9.16 8.98 13.10
N THR A 182 -9.05 9.82 14.12
CA THR A 182 -10.21 10.46 14.78
C THR A 182 -10.31 11.97 14.57
N THR A 183 -9.22 12.63 14.15
CA THR A 183 -9.15 14.11 14.13
C THR A 183 -8.76 14.71 12.78
N ASP A 184 -8.28 13.91 11.82
CA ASP A 184 -7.93 14.46 10.51
C ASP A 184 -9.16 15.02 9.80
N ALA A 185 -9.01 16.20 9.17
CA ALA A 185 -10.09 16.84 8.44
C ALA A 185 -10.50 16.03 7.18
N ASP A 186 -9.56 15.30 6.59
CA ASP A 186 -9.76 14.55 5.37
C ASP A 186 -10.18 13.10 5.66
N ALA A 187 -11.31 12.67 5.10
CA ALA A 187 -11.87 11.35 5.37
C ALA A 187 -11.02 10.20 4.82
N ASP A 188 -10.30 10.40 3.71
CA ASP A 188 -9.40 9.39 3.17
C ASP A 188 -8.17 9.21 4.06
N VAL A 189 -7.66 10.30 4.64
CA VAL A 189 -6.58 10.22 5.63
C VAL A 189 -7.05 9.51 6.89
N ARG A 190 -8.25 9.82 7.41
CA ARG A 190 -8.83 9.10 8.56
C ARG A 190 -8.97 7.61 8.26
N ARG A 191 -9.56 7.25 7.11
CA ARG A 191 -9.73 5.86 6.67
C ARG A 191 -8.39 5.13 6.56
N ALA A 192 -7.39 5.74 5.93
CA ALA A 192 -6.06 5.17 5.83
C ALA A 192 -5.45 4.92 7.23
N ALA A 193 -5.65 5.85 8.17
CA ALA A 193 -5.12 5.73 9.53
C ALA A 193 -5.82 4.61 10.33
N VAL A 194 -7.13 4.46 10.16
CA VAL A 194 -7.91 3.35 10.73
C VAL A 194 -7.37 2.00 10.25
N GLY A 195 -7.10 1.84 8.96
CA GLY A 195 -6.47 0.61 8.44
C GLY A 195 -5.03 0.42 8.95
N ALA A 196 -4.25 1.52 9.03
CA ALA A 196 -2.86 1.49 9.46
C ALA A 196 -2.67 1.08 10.93
N ILE A 197 -3.59 1.42 11.84
CA ILE A 197 -3.52 0.97 13.25
C ILE A 197 -3.92 -0.49 13.45
N GLY A 198 -4.37 -1.18 12.40
CA GLY A 198 -4.78 -2.58 12.45
C GLY A 198 -3.67 -3.61 12.67
N PHE A 199 -2.43 -3.20 12.95
CA PHE A 199 -1.35 -4.08 13.43
C PHE A 199 -1.19 -4.06 14.96
N ALA A 200 -1.95 -3.23 15.66
CA ALA A 200 -1.93 -3.15 17.12
C ALA A 200 -2.30 -4.47 17.79
N ALA A 201 -1.97 -4.60 19.07
CA ALA A 201 -2.48 -5.69 19.89
C ALA A 201 -3.98 -5.49 20.18
N ALA A 202 -4.74 -6.58 20.32
CA ALA A 202 -6.17 -6.55 20.62
C ALA A 202 -6.53 -5.74 21.89
N GLY A 203 -5.62 -5.73 22.87
CA GLY A 203 -5.77 -5.01 24.14
C GLY A 203 -5.24 -3.57 24.14
N ASP A 204 -4.82 -3.03 22.99
CA ASP A 204 -4.39 -1.63 22.91
C ASP A 204 -5.60 -0.69 23.04
N THR A 205 -5.83 -0.20 24.26
CA THR A 205 -6.97 0.66 24.58
C THR A 205 -6.99 1.94 23.76
N THR A 206 -5.84 2.51 23.42
CA THR A 206 -5.76 3.74 22.61
C THR A 206 -6.27 3.48 21.21
N VAL A 207 -5.81 2.40 20.57
CA VAL A 207 -6.24 2.00 19.23
C VAL A 207 -7.71 1.61 19.22
N VAL A 208 -8.15 0.77 20.17
CA VAL A 208 -9.55 0.34 20.23
C VAL A 208 -10.49 1.52 20.45
N THR A 209 -10.14 2.48 21.31
CA THR A 209 -10.93 3.70 21.51
C THR A 209 -11.06 4.52 20.23
N ALA A 210 -9.96 4.65 19.48
CA ALA A 210 -9.96 5.36 18.19
C ALA A 210 -10.83 4.66 17.15
N LEU A 211 -10.75 3.33 17.06
CA LEU A 211 -11.57 2.53 16.15
C LEU A 211 -13.07 2.59 16.50
N LEU A 212 -13.43 2.59 17.78
CA LEU A 212 -14.82 2.78 18.22
C LEU A 212 -15.37 4.18 17.91
N ALA A 213 -14.51 5.20 17.92
CA ALA A 213 -14.88 6.53 17.45
C ALA A 213 -15.05 6.55 15.92
N ALA A 214 -14.12 5.95 15.17
CA ALA A 214 -14.17 5.84 13.71
C ALA A 214 -15.37 5.01 13.20
N LEU A 215 -15.86 4.04 13.98
CA LEU A 215 -17.10 3.30 13.68
C LEU A 215 -18.35 4.21 13.68
N ARG A 216 -18.25 5.44 14.19
CA ARG A 216 -19.30 6.46 14.19
C ARG A 216 -18.92 7.68 13.35
N ASP A 217 -17.94 7.54 12.46
CA ASP A 217 -17.53 8.62 11.57
C ASP A 217 -18.65 9.05 10.62
N VAL A 218 -18.65 10.30 10.20
CA VAL A 218 -19.62 10.83 9.23
C VAL A 218 -19.50 10.12 7.88
N GLU A 219 -18.29 9.73 7.49
CA GLU A 219 -18.02 9.08 6.22
C GLU A 219 -18.11 7.55 6.34
N TRP A 220 -18.90 6.93 5.45
CA TRP A 220 -19.22 5.52 5.58
C TRP A 220 -18.03 4.60 5.30
N GLN A 221 -17.08 5.02 4.45
CA GLN A 221 -15.86 4.26 4.18
C GLN A 221 -14.95 4.21 5.42
N VAL A 222 -14.98 5.24 6.27
CA VAL A 222 -14.24 5.23 7.55
C VAL A 222 -14.89 4.25 8.53
N ARG A 223 -16.24 4.25 8.61
CA ARG A 223 -16.98 3.28 9.44
C ARG A 223 -16.77 1.84 8.97
N GLU A 224 -16.76 1.61 7.65
CA GLU A 224 -16.48 0.32 7.03
C GLU A 224 -15.09 -0.20 7.47
N GLU A 225 -14.05 0.62 7.28
CA GLU A 225 -12.67 0.27 7.63
C GLU A 225 -12.51 0.05 9.14
N ALA A 226 -13.23 0.81 9.97
CA ALA A 226 -13.22 0.66 11.42
C ALA A 226 -13.82 -0.69 11.84
N ALA A 227 -14.97 -1.06 11.27
CA ALA A 227 -15.57 -2.37 11.53
C ALA A 227 -14.63 -3.51 11.12
N ALA A 228 -14.03 -3.42 9.93
CA ALA A 228 -13.07 -4.41 9.44
C ALA A 228 -11.84 -4.52 10.36
N THR A 229 -11.31 -3.39 10.83
CA THR A 229 -10.12 -3.36 11.69
C THR A 229 -10.43 -3.90 13.10
N LEU A 230 -11.59 -3.55 13.69
CA LEU A 230 -12.02 -4.10 14.98
C LEU A 230 -12.15 -5.62 14.95
N GLY A 231 -12.72 -6.16 13.86
CA GLY A 231 -12.82 -7.59 13.63
C GLY A 231 -11.45 -8.27 13.49
N LYS A 232 -10.54 -7.67 12.70
CA LYS A 232 -9.15 -8.15 12.55
C LYS A 232 -8.40 -8.21 13.89
N LEU A 233 -8.58 -7.20 14.73
CA LEU A 233 -7.98 -7.15 16.07
C LEU A 233 -8.68 -8.06 17.08
N ARG A 234 -9.87 -8.60 16.75
CA ARG A 234 -10.74 -9.34 17.66
C ARG A 234 -11.03 -8.57 18.96
N ALA A 235 -11.33 -7.28 18.82
CA ALA A 235 -11.60 -6.40 19.96
C ALA A 235 -12.97 -6.73 20.57
N ALA A 236 -13.02 -7.60 21.59
CA ALA A 236 -14.27 -8.07 22.21
C ALA A 236 -15.18 -6.94 22.71
N VAL A 237 -14.61 -5.84 23.20
CA VAL A 237 -15.36 -4.64 23.64
C VAL A 237 -16.14 -3.97 22.50
N ALA A 238 -15.86 -4.31 21.24
CA ALA A 238 -16.54 -3.79 20.07
C ALA A 238 -17.83 -4.55 19.72
N ARG A 239 -18.20 -5.62 20.43
CA ARG A 239 -19.42 -6.39 20.13
C ARG A 239 -20.65 -5.49 19.99
N ASP A 240 -21.02 -4.77 21.05
CA ASP A 240 -22.26 -3.99 21.05
C ASP A 240 -22.22 -2.82 20.03
N PRO A 241 -21.10 -2.08 19.87
CA PRO A 241 -20.93 -1.13 18.78
C PRO A 241 -21.05 -1.73 17.37
N LEU A 242 -20.52 -2.93 17.14
CA LEU A 242 -20.64 -3.64 15.86
C LEU A 242 -22.07 -4.15 15.63
N VAL A 243 -22.77 -4.59 16.68
CA VAL A 243 -24.20 -4.92 16.60
C VAL A 243 -25.01 -3.69 16.19
N ALA A 244 -24.74 -2.52 16.76
CA ALA A 244 -25.39 -1.28 16.33
C ALA A 244 -25.10 -0.92 14.86
N ALA A 245 -23.89 -1.22 14.36
CA ALA A 245 -23.51 -0.99 12.97
C ALA A 245 -24.20 -1.92 11.96
N LEU A 246 -24.95 -2.95 12.41
CA LEU A 246 -25.78 -3.78 11.53
C LEU A 246 -26.96 -2.99 10.92
N ASP A 247 -27.33 -1.87 11.53
CA ASP A 247 -28.39 -0.98 11.10
C ASP A 247 -27.90 0.25 10.30
N ASP A 248 -26.61 0.32 9.95
CA ASP A 248 -26.00 1.45 9.23
C ASP A 248 -26.67 1.74 7.88
N ASP A 249 -26.79 3.00 7.46
CA ASP A 249 -27.41 3.36 6.17
C ASP A 249 -26.73 2.69 4.96
N TYR A 250 -25.44 2.39 5.06
CA TYR A 250 -24.65 1.80 3.99
C TYR A 250 -24.47 0.29 4.17
N TRP A 251 -24.87 -0.47 3.15
CA TRP A 251 -24.80 -1.93 3.19
C TRP A 251 -23.38 -2.47 3.35
N GLN A 252 -22.36 -1.73 2.87
CA GLN A 252 -20.95 -2.08 3.02
C GLN A 252 -20.56 -2.13 4.51
N VAL A 253 -20.99 -1.13 5.28
CA VAL A 253 -20.73 -1.06 6.73
C VAL A 253 -21.42 -2.23 7.43
N ARG A 254 -22.69 -2.50 7.11
CA ARG A 254 -23.43 -3.65 7.65
C ARG A 254 -22.68 -4.97 7.40
N VAL A 255 -22.25 -5.20 6.15
CA VAL A 255 -21.51 -6.41 5.77
C VAL A 255 -20.21 -6.56 6.57
N ARG A 256 -19.44 -5.48 6.73
CA ARG A 256 -18.22 -5.52 7.55
C ARG A 256 -18.50 -5.74 9.02
N ALA A 257 -19.55 -5.13 9.55
CA ALA A 257 -19.97 -5.33 10.94
C ALA A 257 -20.34 -6.79 11.21
N VAL A 258 -21.12 -7.43 10.32
CA VAL A 258 -21.43 -8.87 10.42
C VAL A 258 -20.17 -9.72 10.41
N ARG A 259 -19.27 -9.48 9.45
CA ARG A 259 -18.01 -10.22 9.36
C ARG A 259 -17.15 -10.03 10.61
N ALA A 260 -17.06 -8.80 11.12
CA ALA A 260 -16.31 -8.49 12.33
C ALA A 260 -16.88 -9.22 13.55
N LEU A 261 -18.21 -9.28 13.70
CA LEU A 261 -18.87 -10.06 14.77
C LEU A 261 -18.52 -11.55 14.69
N GLY A 262 -18.51 -12.15 13.49
CA GLY A 262 -18.01 -13.52 13.29
C GLY A 262 -16.56 -13.69 13.75
N GLN A 263 -15.68 -12.76 13.38
CA GLN A 263 -14.26 -12.76 13.76
C GLN A 263 -14.03 -12.60 15.26
N LEU A 264 -14.90 -11.85 15.96
CA LEU A 264 -14.87 -11.73 17.43
C LEU A 264 -15.14 -13.08 18.10
N ARG A 265 -15.96 -13.95 17.48
CA ARG A 265 -16.42 -15.23 18.05
C ARG A 265 -17.12 -15.07 19.40
N ASP A 266 -17.80 -13.95 19.61
CA ASP A 266 -18.62 -13.71 20.80
C ASP A 266 -20.07 -14.15 20.50
N ALA A 267 -20.45 -15.32 21.01
CA ALA A 267 -21.78 -15.91 20.81
C ALA A 267 -22.93 -14.98 21.25
N ALA A 268 -22.69 -13.99 22.13
CA ALA A 268 -23.72 -13.02 22.50
C ALA A 268 -24.21 -12.16 21.32
N ALA A 269 -23.44 -12.07 20.22
CA ALA A 269 -23.86 -11.41 18.99
C ALA A 269 -24.79 -12.25 18.10
N ALA A 270 -24.92 -13.55 18.37
CA ALA A 270 -25.58 -14.49 17.46
C ALA A 270 -27.04 -14.14 17.18
N SER A 271 -27.79 -13.71 18.20
CA SER A 271 -29.20 -13.31 18.04
C SER A 271 -29.38 -12.12 17.09
N ALA A 272 -28.48 -11.12 17.17
CA ALA A 272 -28.49 -9.98 16.27
C ALA A 272 -28.16 -10.37 14.83
N VAL A 273 -27.21 -11.29 14.64
CA VAL A 273 -26.82 -11.76 13.30
C VAL A 273 -27.90 -12.65 12.68
N VAL A 274 -28.63 -13.46 13.47
CA VAL A 274 -29.76 -14.29 12.99
C VAL A 274 -30.82 -13.46 12.26
N ALA A 275 -31.14 -12.26 12.75
CA ALA A 275 -32.12 -11.39 12.10
C ALA A 275 -31.78 -11.08 10.63
N LEU A 276 -30.49 -11.05 10.30
CA LEU A 276 -29.99 -10.74 8.97
C LEU A 276 -30.11 -11.89 7.96
N LEU A 277 -30.39 -13.12 8.40
CA LEU A 277 -30.68 -14.24 7.50
C LEU A 277 -31.94 -14.04 6.65
N SER A 278 -32.79 -13.07 6.99
CA SER A 278 -34.00 -12.73 6.23
C SER A 278 -33.87 -11.42 5.44
N HIS A 279 -32.68 -10.79 5.44
CA HIS A 279 -32.49 -9.46 4.87
C HIS A 279 -32.69 -9.42 3.34
N ALA A 280 -33.16 -8.28 2.80
CA ALA A 280 -33.44 -8.15 1.38
C ALA A 280 -32.20 -8.38 0.48
N ILE A 281 -31.04 -7.89 0.92
CA ILE A 281 -29.75 -8.01 0.21
C ILE A 281 -29.14 -9.39 0.45
N SER A 282 -28.92 -10.18 -0.61
CA SER A 282 -28.37 -11.54 -0.48
C SER A 282 -26.94 -11.60 0.03
N ASN A 283 -26.11 -10.61 -0.31
CA ASN A 283 -24.76 -10.49 0.24
C ASN A 283 -24.76 -10.42 1.78
N LEU A 284 -25.73 -9.72 2.39
CA LEU A 284 -25.82 -9.62 3.84
C LEU A 284 -26.32 -10.94 4.47
N ARG A 285 -27.30 -11.61 3.85
CA ARG A 285 -27.74 -12.94 4.28
C ARG A 285 -26.62 -13.97 4.25
N LYS A 286 -25.83 -13.96 3.17
CA LYS A 286 -24.65 -14.84 3.00
C LYS A 286 -23.63 -14.61 4.10
N GLU A 287 -23.28 -13.35 4.35
CA GLU A 287 -22.31 -13.01 5.40
C GLU A 287 -22.86 -13.30 6.81
N ALA A 288 -24.16 -13.12 7.03
CA ALA A 288 -24.80 -13.51 8.29
C ALA A 288 -24.66 -15.01 8.54
N ALA A 289 -24.93 -15.85 7.54
CA ALA A 289 -24.73 -17.28 7.65
C ALA A 289 -23.28 -17.64 7.99
N LEU A 290 -22.29 -17.07 7.28
CA LEU A 290 -20.87 -17.31 7.56
C LEU A 290 -20.48 -16.88 8.98
N ALA A 291 -20.91 -15.69 9.42
CA ALA A 291 -20.63 -15.19 10.75
C ALA A 291 -21.24 -16.08 11.85
N LEU A 292 -22.47 -16.59 11.68
CA LEU A 292 -23.08 -17.53 12.63
C LEU A 292 -22.28 -18.83 12.76
N GLY A 293 -21.71 -19.31 11.64
CA GLY A 293 -20.78 -20.45 11.64
C GLY A 293 -19.51 -20.18 12.45
N GLU A 294 -18.96 -18.97 12.38
CA GLU A 294 -17.80 -18.55 13.18
C GLU A 294 -18.13 -18.35 14.67
N LEU A 295 -19.33 -17.85 14.98
CA LEU A 295 -19.84 -17.67 16.33
C LEU A 295 -20.11 -18.99 17.05
N ARG A 296 -20.42 -20.07 16.30
CA ARG A 296 -20.61 -21.44 16.81
C ARG A 296 -21.71 -21.60 17.86
N ASP A 297 -22.70 -20.72 17.87
CA ASP A 297 -23.84 -20.84 18.78
C ASP A 297 -24.87 -21.83 18.23
N ARG A 298 -25.02 -22.97 18.90
CA ARG A 298 -25.99 -24.02 18.53
C ARG A 298 -27.45 -23.54 18.57
N ALA A 299 -27.76 -22.48 19.32
CA ALA A 299 -29.10 -21.90 19.34
C ALA A 299 -29.52 -21.31 17.99
N THR A 300 -28.57 -21.07 17.08
CA THR A 300 -28.80 -20.50 15.74
C THR A 300 -29.18 -21.54 14.69
N LEU A 301 -29.01 -22.85 15.00
CA LEU A 301 -29.27 -23.94 14.06
C LEU A 301 -30.69 -23.94 13.47
N PRO A 302 -31.77 -23.70 14.24
CA PRO A 302 -33.12 -23.63 13.65
C PRO A 302 -33.22 -22.56 12.55
N ALA A 303 -32.70 -21.36 12.80
CA ALA A 303 -32.73 -20.27 11.82
C ALA A 303 -31.86 -20.57 10.59
N LEU A 304 -30.71 -21.22 10.77
CA LEU A 304 -29.88 -21.69 9.66
C LEU A 304 -30.58 -22.78 8.85
N HIS A 305 -31.29 -23.72 9.49
CA HIS A 305 -32.07 -24.73 8.77
C HIS A 305 -33.18 -24.10 7.93
N ASP A 306 -33.89 -23.10 8.45
CA ASP A 306 -34.90 -22.35 7.68
C ASP A 306 -34.27 -21.63 6.47
N ALA A 307 -33.02 -21.17 6.60
CA ALA A 307 -32.28 -20.51 5.52
C ALA A 307 -31.68 -21.48 4.47
N LEU A 308 -31.81 -22.80 4.62
CA LEU A 308 -31.33 -23.77 3.62
C LEU A 308 -32.06 -23.64 2.28
N ASP A 309 -33.28 -23.12 2.28
CA ASP A 309 -34.12 -22.91 1.10
C ASP A 309 -33.99 -21.48 0.53
N ASP A 310 -32.94 -20.72 0.91
CA ASP A 310 -32.74 -19.37 0.39
C ASP A 310 -32.70 -19.36 -1.15
N ARG A 311 -33.33 -18.33 -1.74
CA ARG A 311 -33.35 -18.09 -3.19
C ARG A 311 -31.96 -18.01 -3.82
N ASP A 312 -30.97 -17.50 -3.11
CA ASP A 312 -29.61 -17.31 -3.59
C ASP A 312 -28.74 -18.56 -3.31
N PRO A 313 -28.17 -19.22 -4.35
CA PRO A 313 -27.33 -20.40 -4.17
C PRO A 313 -26.10 -20.19 -3.29
N GLU A 314 -25.51 -18.99 -3.28
CA GLU A 314 -24.34 -18.69 -2.45
C GLU A 314 -24.74 -18.57 -0.97
N VAL A 315 -25.95 -18.10 -0.68
CA VAL A 315 -26.50 -18.11 0.69
C VAL A 315 -26.71 -19.55 1.15
N ARG A 316 -27.35 -20.42 0.35
CA ARG A 316 -27.52 -21.84 0.70
C ARG A 316 -26.19 -22.55 0.95
N LYS A 317 -25.15 -22.20 0.18
CA LYS A 317 -23.79 -22.72 0.38
C LYS A 317 -23.19 -22.24 1.70
N ALA A 318 -23.29 -20.95 2.01
CA ALA A 318 -22.83 -20.38 3.27
C ALA A 318 -23.54 -21.00 4.49
N VAL A 319 -24.86 -21.19 4.41
CA VAL A 319 -25.66 -21.83 5.46
C VAL A 319 -25.17 -23.26 5.75
N ARG A 320 -24.95 -24.07 4.71
CA ARG A 320 -24.40 -25.43 4.88
C ARG A 320 -23.01 -25.44 5.53
N ILE A 321 -22.16 -24.49 5.16
CA ILE A 321 -20.84 -24.32 5.79
C ILE A 321 -21.01 -23.97 7.27
N ALA A 322 -21.92 -23.04 7.60
CA ALA A 322 -22.17 -22.60 8.96
C ALA A 322 -22.68 -23.73 9.87
N ILE A 323 -23.65 -24.51 9.40
CA ILE A 323 -24.17 -25.68 10.12
C ILE A 323 -23.03 -26.68 10.40
N GLY A 324 -22.22 -27.00 9.38
CA GLY A 324 -21.07 -27.88 9.55
C GLY A 324 -20.07 -27.38 10.61
N GLN A 325 -19.75 -26.08 10.60
CA GLN A 325 -18.86 -25.47 11.59
C GLN A 325 -19.41 -25.52 13.02
N ILE A 326 -20.74 -25.40 13.19
CA ILE A 326 -21.41 -25.49 14.48
C ILE A 326 -21.47 -26.94 14.99
N ASP A 327 -21.65 -27.92 14.10
CA ASP A 327 -21.70 -29.34 14.47
C ASP A 327 -20.32 -29.96 14.77
N GLU A 328 -19.26 -29.45 14.14
CA GLU A 328 -17.88 -29.86 14.42
C GLU A 328 -17.30 -29.23 15.70
N ALA A 329 -17.98 -28.26 16.31
CA ALA A 329 -17.50 -27.58 17.51
C ALA A 329 -17.55 -28.52 18.74
N PRO A 330 -16.48 -28.58 19.58
CA PRO A 330 -16.49 -29.37 20.82
C PRO A 330 -17.62 -28.89 21.75
N ARG A 331 -18.29 -29.85 22.40
CA ARG A 331 -19.36 -29.59 23.38
C ARG A 331 -18.85 -28.89 24.65
#